data_AF-A0A496MZ27-F1
#
_entry.id   AF-A0A496MZ27-F1
#
_cell.length_a   1.000
_cell.length_b   1.000
_cell.length_c   1.000
_cell.angle_alpha   90.00
_cell.angle_beta   90.00
_cell.angle_gamma   90.00
#
_symmetry.space_group_name_H-M   'P 1'
#
loop_
_entity.id
_entity.type
_entity.pdbx_description
1 polymer ?
#
loop_
_entity_poly.entity_id
_entity_poly.type
_entity_poly.pdbx_seq_one_letter_code
_entity_poly.pdbx_strand_id
1 'polypeptide(L)'
;MPAEGRPAWAGRYATERTAACLAEFGTRCHLCGAYGATTADHLVPRAAGGSDDLDNLRPAHQSCNSSRQDMPLEEWFRLHPLISRDGDAPPSRRWFLEPADP
;
A
#
# COMPACT_ATOMS: atom_id res chain seq x y z
N MET A 1 -4.99 -11.25 19.94
CA MET A 1 -5.12 -9.98 20.67
C MET A 1 -4.77 -8.85 19.71
N PRO A 2 -5.63 -7.86 19.43
CA PRO A 2 -5.19 -6.69 18.69
C PRO A 2 -4.12 -5.97 19.52
N ALA A 3 -3.05 -5.50 18.89
CA ALA A 3 -2.00 -4.74 19.57
C ALA A 3 -2.62 -3.53 20.31
N GLU A 4 -2.56 -3.56 21.63
CA GLU A 4 -3.19 -2.59 22.53
C GLU A 4 -2.59 -1.19 22.30
N GLY A 5 -3.43 -0.16 22.27
CA GLY A 5 -2.98 1.25 22.22
C GLY A 5 -2.76 1.87 20.83
N ARG A 6 -3.01 1.14 19.74
CA ARG A 6 -2.95 1.72 18.38
C ARG A 6 -4.13 2.67 18.11
N PRO A 7 -3.90 3.92 17.64
CA PRO A 7 -4.99 4.83 17.31
C PRO A 7 -5.77 4.35 16.08
N ALA A 8 -7.02 4.78 15.97
CA ALA A 8 -7.83 4.53 14.77
C ALA A 8 -7.16 5.13 13.53
N TRP A 9 -7.33 4.48 12.36
CA TRP A 9 -6.89 5.02 11.09
C TRP A 9 -7.81 6.18 10.67
N ALA A 10 -7.66 7.32 11.31
CA ALA A 10 -8.50 8.48 11.12
C ALA A 10 -7.75 9.79 11.39
N GLY A 11 -8.30 10.89 10.87
CA GLY A 11 -7.84 12.25 11.14
C GLY A 11 -6.38 12.51 10.75
N ARG A 12 -5.68 13.30 11.58
CA ARG A 12 -4.29 13.69 11.32
C ARG A 12 -3.34 12.50 11.26
N TYR A 13 -3.53 11.49 12.11
CA TYR A 13 -2.69 10.30 12.14
C TYR A 13 -2.64 9.57 10.80
N ALA A 14 -3.81 9.29 10.21
CA ALA A 14 -3.89 8.66 8.89
C ALA A 14 -3.33 9.57 7.79
N THR A 15 -3.54 10.88 7.91
CA THR A 15 -3.05 11.87 6.94
C THR A 15 -1.52 11.95 6.94
N GLU A 16 -0.90 12.04 8.11
CA GLU A 16 0.56 12.09 8.29
C GLU A 16 1.20 10.80 7.78
N ARG A 17 0.62 9.64 8.12
CA ARG A 17 1.10 8.33 7.65
C ARG A 17 0.96 8.15 6.14
N THR A 18 -0.14 8.64 5.58
CA THR A 18 -0.36 8.64 4.12
C THR A 18 0.66 9.53 3.43
N ALA A 19 0.86 10.76 3.92
CA ALA A 19 1.84 11.68 3.36
C ALA A 19 3.26 11.11 3.42
N ALA A 20 3.64 10.48 4.54
CA ALA A 20 4.93 9.82 4.70
C ALA A 20 5.10 8.66 3.72
N CYS A 21 4.07 7.83 3.54
CA CYS A 21 4.09 6.72 2.57
C CYS A 21 4.23 7.22 1.13
N LEU A 22 3.50 8.26 0.74
CA LEU A 22 3.58 8.84 -0.60
C LEU A 22 4.92 9.57 -0.84
N ALA A 23 5.52 10.16 0.20
CA ALA A 23 6.82 10.79 0.11
C ALA A 23 7.94 9.75 -0.07
N GLU A 24 7.85 8.62 0.62
CA GLU A 24 8.84 7.53 0.57
C GLU A 24 8.75 6.71 -0.73
N PHE A 25 7.53 6.31 -1.11
CA PHE A 25 7.31 5.34 -2.19
C PHE A 25 6.73 5.96 -3.47
N GLY A 26 6.47 7.27 -3.47
CA GLY A 26 5.85 7.98 -4.58
C GLY A 26 4.35 7.70 -4.72
N THR A 27 3.82 7.88 -5.93
CA THR A 27 2.37 7.82 -6.21
C THR A 27 1.98 6.65 -7.10
N ARG A 28 2.85 5.64 -7.26
CA ARG A 28 2.53 4.44 -8.03
C ARG A 28 1.70 3.49 -7.16
N CYS A 29 0.46 3.25 -7.55
CA CYS A 29 -0.43 2.34 -6.84
C CYS A 29 0.10 0.91 -6.91
N HIS A 30 0.33 0.28 -5.76
CA HIS A 30 0.82 -1.10 -5.73
C HIS A 30 -0.23 -2.15 -6.10
N LEU A 31 -1.51 -1.78 -6.03
CA LEU A 31 -2.63 -2.69 -6.32
C LEU A 31 -2.95 -2.80 -7.80
N CYS A 32 -2.78 -1.72 -8.56
CA CYS A 32 -3.10 -1.67 -10.00
C CYS A 32 -1.91 -1.27 -10.90
N GLY A 33 -0.81 -0.80 -10.32
CA GLY A 33 0.42 -0.43 -11.02
C GLY A 33 0.44 0.97 -11.65
N ALA A 34 -0.69 1.69 -11.67
CA ALA A 34 -0.81 3.02 -12.26
C ALA A 34 -0.44 4.15 -11.28
N TYR A 35 0.01 5.29 -11.81
CA TYR A 35 0.30 6.49 -11.03
C TYR A 35 -0.97 7.20 -10.52
N GLY A 36 -0.78 8.14 -9.60
CA GLY A 36 -1.88 8.94 -9.02
C GLY A 36 -2.47 8.36 -7.74
N ALA A 37 -1.73 7.50 -7.03
CA ALA A 37 -2.09 7.06 -5.69
C ALA A 37 -2.11 8.26 -4.73
N THR A 38 -3.17 8.35 -3.93
CA THR A 38 -3.41 9.43 -2.97
C THR A 38 -3.63 8.92 -1.55
N THR A 39 -3.66 7.60 -1.37
CA THR A 39 -3.90 6.95 -0.08
C THR A 39 -2.79 5.96 0.24
N ALA A 40 -2.65 5.62 1.52
CA ALA A 40 -1.83 4.50 1.95
C ALA A 40 -2.72 3.28 2.24
N ASP A 41 -2.28 2.14 1.75
CA ASP A 41 -2.89 0.83 1.93
C ASP A 41 -1.98 -0.05 2.80
N HIS A 42 -2.59 -0.82 3.69
CA HIS A 42 -1.88 -1.73 4.58
C HIS A 42 -1.62 -3.06 3.86
N LEU A 43 -0.35 -3.47 3.73
CA LEU A 43 0.02 -4.75 3.11
C LEU A 43 -0.61 -5.92 3.87
N VAL A 44 -0.45 -5.93 5.19
CA VAL A 44 -1.23 -6.75 6.10
C VAL A 44 -2.35 -5.89 6.67
N PRO A 45 -3.63 -6.24 6.44
CA PRO A 45 -4.76 -5.46 6.97
C PRO A 45 -4.67 -5.28 8.48
N ARG A 46 -5.12 -4.12 8.98
CA ARG A 46 -5.15 -3.84 10.42
C ARG A 46 -5.96 -4.88 11.20
N ALA A 47 -7.06 -5.38 10.61
CA ALA A 47 -7.90 -6.43 11.18
C ALA A 47 -7.14 -7.77 11.34
N ALA A 48 -6.17 -8.03 10.47
CA ALA A 48 -5.27 -9.18 10.54
C ALA A 48 -4.01 -8.92 11.40
N GLY A 49 -3.93 -7.75 12.05
CA GLY A 49 -2.82 -7.39 12.94
C GLY A 49 -1.67 -6.62 12.30
N GLY A 50 -1.75 -6.23 11.02
CA GLY A 50 -0.66 -5.49 10.36
C GLY A 50 -0.39 -4.13 10.99
N SER A 51 0.86 -3.67 11.03
CA SER A 51 1.24 -2.41 11.69
C SER A 51 0.85 -1.17 10.89
N ASP A 52 0.87 0.00 11.50
CA ASP A 52 0.69 1.27 10.78
C ASP A 52 2.06 1.86 10.37
N ASP A 53 3.14 1.08 10.41
CA ASP A 53 4.49 1.55 10.08
C ASP A 53 4.68 1.62 8.55
N LEU A 54 5.62 2.45 8.10
CA LEU A 54 5.91 2.59 6.67
C LEU A 54 6.25 1.25 6.00
N ASP A 55 6.85 0.31 6.73
CA ASP A 55 7.12 -1.04 6.24
C ASP A 55 5.86 -1.81 5.82
N ASN A 56 4.71 -1.54 6.46
CA ASN A 56 3.42 -2.15 6.15
C ASN A 56 2.49 -1.23 5.33
N LEU A 57 2.87 0.02 5.06
CA LEU A 57 2.06 0.98 4.30
C LEU A 57 2.59 1.16 2.90
N ARG A 58 1.70 1.20 1.90
CA ARG A 58 2.07 1.40 0.49
C ARG A 58 1.09 2.27 -0.29
N PRO A 59 1.53 3.00 -1.33
CA PRO A 59 0.66 3.88 -2.08
C PRO A 59 -0.44 3.12 -2.81
N ALA A 60 -1.69 3.53 -2.65
CA ALA A 60 -2.82 3.01 -3.38
C ALA A 60 -3.78 4.14 -3.80
N HIS A 61 -4.50 3.92 -4.91
CA HIS A 61 -5.66 4.76 -5.23
C HIS A 61 -6.75 4.56 -4.19
N GLN A 62 -7.50 5.62 -3.91
CA GLN A 62 -8.65 5.53 -3.02
C GLN A 62 -9.68 4.48 -3.48
N SER A 63 -9.89 4.34 -4.80
CA SER A 63 -10.76 3.31 -5.38
C SER A 63 -10.21 1.89 -5.21
N CYS A 64 -8.93 1.66 -5.52
CA CYS A 64 -8.31 0.34 -5.36
C CYS A 64 -8.25 -0.09 -3.90
N ASN A 65 -7.84 0.81 -3.00
CA ASN A 65 -7.80 0.57 -1.56
C ASN A 65 -9.21 0.27 -1.02
N SER A 66 -10.21 1.04 -1.42
CA SER A 66 -11.61 0.81 -1.03
C SER A 66 -12.19 -0.48 -1.60
N SER A 67 -11.71 -0.96 -2.74
CA SER A 67 -12.14 -2.24 -3.31
C SER A 67 -11.43 -3.42 -2.66
N ARG A 68 -10.19 -3.23 -2.18
CA ARG A 68 -9.42 -4.26 -1.48
C ARG A 68 -9.93 -4.49 -0.07
N GLN A 69 -10.19 -3.42 0.69
CA GLN A 69 -10.62 -3.51 2.10
C GLN A 69 -9.65 -4.37 2.94
N ASP A 70 -10.15 -5.44 3.56
CA ASP A 70 -9.42 -6.41 4.37
C ASP A 70 -8.96 -7.63 3.57
N MET A 71 -9.16 -7.63 2.25
CA MET A 71 -8.73 -8.72 1.38
C MET A 71 -7.19 -8.87 1.44
N PRO A 72 -6.69 -10.10 1.68
CA PRO A 72 -5.26 -10.38 1.58
C PRO A 72 -4.73 -10.10 0.16
N LEU A 73 -3.49 -9.63 0.05
CA LEU A 73 -2.88 -9.34 -1.25
C LEU A 73 -2.88 -10.52 -2.21
N GLU A 74 -2.66 -11.73 -1.69
CA GLU A 74 -2.65 -12.96 -2.49
C GLU A 74 -4.00 -13.19 -3.16
N GLU A 75 -5.10 -12.87 -2.47
CA GLU A 75 -6.46 -12.95 -3.02
C GLU A 75 -6.72 -11.81 -4.00
N TRP A 76 -6.31 -10.59 -3.65
CA TRP A 76 -6.46 -9.42 -4.52
C TRP A 76 -5.82 -9.64 -5.88
N PHE A 77 -4.55 -10.08 -5.92
CA PHE A 77 -3.84 -10.30 -7.18
C PHE A 77 -4.32 -11.51 -7.96
N ARG A 78 -5.01 -12.46 -7.30
CA ARG A 78 -5.70 -13.55 -8.00
C ARG A 78 -6.90 -13.03 -8.78
N LEU A 79 -7.67 -12.12 -8.20
CA LEU A 79 -8.87 -11.52 -8.82
C LEU A 79 -8.55 -10.37 -9.77
N HIS A 80 -7.48 -9.61 -9.46
CA HIS A 80 -7.02 -8.45 -10.19
C HIS A 80 -5.54 -8.62 -10.53
N PRO A 81 -5.22 -9.47 -11.53
CA PRO A 81 -3.85 -9.63 -11.98
C PRO A 81 -3.29 -8.26 -12.37
N LEU A 82 -2.10 -7.94 -11.89
CA LEU A 82 -1.43 -6.72 -12.30
C LEU A 82 -1.10 -6.84 -13.78
N ILE A 83 -1.87 -6.13 -14.60
CA ILE A 83 -1.62 -6.01 -16.02
C ILE A 83 -0.41 -5.07 -16.12
N SER A 84 0.79 -5.65 -16.27
CA SER A 84 2.01 -4.90 -16.57
C SER A 84 1.76 -4.07 -17.84
N ARG A 85 1.36 -2.79 -17.68
CA ARG A 85 1.14 -1.89 -18.82
C ARG A 85 2.46 -1.45 -19.46
N ASP A 86 3.56 -1.70 -18.77
CA ASP A 86 4.94 -1.59 -19.25
C ASP A 86 5.53 -2.99 -19.23
N GLY A 87 6.04 -3.47 -20.36
CA GLY A 87 6.44 -4.87 -20.59
C GLY A 87 7.62 -5.40 -19.76
N ASP A 88 8.00 -4.78 -18.65
CA ASP A 88 9.06 -5.25 -17.77
C ASP A 88 8.68 -5.15 -16.28
N ALA A 89 8.99 -6.24 -15.60
CA ALA A 89 8.87 -6.54 -14.17
C ALA A 89 7.50 -7.08 -13.67
N PRO A 90 7.47 -8.29 -13.07
CA PRO A 90 6.33 -8.72 -12.28
C PRO A 90 6.10 -7.73 -11.14
N PRO A 91 4.88 -7.62 -10.61
CA PRO A 91 4.65 -6.85 -9.41
C PRO A 91 5.47 -7.43 -8.28
N SER A 92 6.59 -6.80 -8.02
CA SER A 92 7.65 -7.43 -7.29
C SER A 92 7.21 -7.60 -5.84
N ARG A 93 7.35 -8.83 -5.32
CA ARG A 93 7.55 -9.09 -3.88
C ARG A 93 8.87 -8.43 -3.36
N ARG A 94 9.41 -7.40 -4.02
CA ARG A 94 10.70 -6.73 -3.79
C ARG A 94 10.63 -5.27 -4.24
N TRP A 95 10.39 -4.38 -3.29
CA TRP A 95 10.08 -2.96 -3.48
C TRP A 95 11.36 -2.10 -3.55
N PHE A 96 12.29 -2.48 -4.43
CA PHE A 96 13.47 -1.69 -4.83
C PHE A 96 14.51 -1.42 -3.73
N LEU A 97 15.43 -2.39 -3.55
CA LEU A 97 16.80 -2.10 -3.16
C LEU A 97 17.44 -1.32 -4.31
N GLU A 98 17.53 0.00 -4.19
CA GLU A 98 18.71 0.82 -4.50
C GLU A 98 18.37 2.27 -4.06
N PRO A 99 19.29 2.98 -3.38
CA PRO A 99 19.05 4.36 -2.95
C PRO A 99 18.86 5.25 -4.19
N ALA A 100 17.99 6.25 -4.06
CA ALA A 100 17.73 7.27 -5.06
C ALA A 100 18.99 7.63 -5.87
N ASP A 101 18.97 7.37 -7.18
CA ASP A 101 20.06 7.75 -8.10
C ASP A 101 20.32 9.27 -8.04
N PRO A 102 21.58 9.71 -8.23
CA PRO A 102 22.05 11.08 -7.98
C PRO A 102 21.47 12.17 -8.90
#